data_AF-A0A7W1WWG7-F1
#
_entry.id   AF-A0A7W1WWG7-F1
#
_cell.length_a   1.000
_cell.length_b   1.000
_cell.length_c   1.000
_cell.angle_alpha   90.00
_cell.angle_beta   90.00
_cell.angle_gamma   90.00
#
_symmetry.space_group_name_H-M   'P 1'
#
loop_
_entity.id
_entity.type
_entity.pdbx_description
1 polymer ?
#
loop_
_entity_poly.entity_id
_entity_poly.type
_entity_poly.pdbx_seq_one_letter_code
_entity_poly.pdbx_strand_id
1 'polypeptide(L)' 'MEKPTPPADGECCESACEPCVWDTYYEELRLWQDEQKRLKAEADNGNPRDEHT' A
#
# COMPACT_ATOMS: atom_id res chain seq x y z
N MET A 1 0.75 -7.48 5.20
CA MET A 1 0.10 -6.21 5.58
C MET A 1 -1.16 -6.05 4.73
N GLU A 2 -2.27 -5.66 5.33
CA GLU A 2 -3.53 -5.41 4.59
C GLU A 2 -3.49 -4.04 3.90
N LYS A 3 -4.23 -3.90 2.80
CA LYS A 3 -4.34 -2.62 2.09
C LYS A 3 -5.21 -1.65 2.91
N PRO A 4 -4.76 -0.42 3.18
CA PRO A 4 -5.59 0.53 3.93
C PRO A 4 -6.83 0.92 3.14
N THR A 5 -7.92 1.17 3.87
CA THR A 5 -9.19 1.62 3.31
C THR A 5 -9.19 3.15 3.28
N PRO A 6 -9.53 3.79 2.15
CA PRO A 6 -9.62 5.24 2.11
C PRO A 6 -10.72 5.74 3.06
N PRO A 7 -10.55 6.93 3.66
CA PRO A 7 -11.62 7.57 4.42
C PRO A 7 -12.84 7.81 3.52
N ALA A 8 -14.02 7.77 4.12
CA ALA A 8 -15.28 8.04 3.42
C ALA A 8 -15.45 9.54 3.15
N ASP A 9 -16.35 9.86 2.22
CA ASP A 9 -16.74 11.25 1.95
C ASP A 9 -17.26 11.91 3.24
N GLY A 10 -16.68 13.04 3.63
CA GLY A 10 -17.04 13.79 4.84
C GLY A 10 -16.30 13.41 6.13
N GLU A 11 -15.48 12.35 6.14
CA GLU A 11 -14.55 12.07 7.25
C GLU A 11 -13.40 13.10 7.31
N CYS A 12 -13.06 13.69 6.16
CA CYS A 12 -12.18 14.84 6.10
C CYS A 12 -13.01 16.12 6.21
N CYS A 13 -12.65 16.99 7.14
CA CYS A 13 -13.30 18.30 7.27
C CYS A 13 -12.89 19.29 6.15
N GLU A 14 -11.93 18.91 5.29
CA GLU A 14 -11.38 19.64 4.13
C GLU A 14 -10.89 21.08 4.43
N SER A 15 -10.93 21.48 5.69
CA SER A 15 -10.73 22.86 6.17
C SER A 15 -9.66 22.94 7.26
N ALA A 16 -8.54 22.22 7.06
CA ALA A 16 -7.36 22.23 7.94
C ALA A 16 -7.54 21.63 9.34
N CYS A 17 -8.46 20.66 9.51
CA CYS A 17 -8.48 19.84 10.72
C CYS A 17 -7.18 19.02 10.82
N GLU A 18 -6.37 19.24 11.86
CA GLU A 18 -5.15 18.49 12.14
C GLU A 18 -5.36 17.53 13.33
N PRO A 19 -4.99 16.24 13.18
CA PRO A 19 -4.38 15.61 12.00
C PRO A 19 -5.39 15.32 10.88
N CYS A 20 -4.98 15.47 9.62
CA CYS A 20 -5.82 15.15 8.47
C CYS A 20 -5.91 13.63 8.30
N VAL A 21 -7.14 13.09 8.18
CA VAL A 21 -7.37 11.65 7.98
C VAL A 21 -6.68 11.10 6.72
N TRP A 22 -6.49 11.95 5.71
CA TRP A 22 -5.78 11.58 4.49
C TRP A 22 -4.28 11.40 4.71
N ASP A 23 -3.67 12.12 5.65
CA ASP A 23 -2.24 12.00 5.92
C ASP A 23 -1.92 10.60 6.45
N THR A 24 -2.67 10.13 7.44
CA THR A 24 -2.56 8.77 7.98
C THR A 24 -2.79 7.73 6.88
N TYR A 25 -3.85 7.90 6.07
CA TYR A 25 -4.15 6.98 4.98
C TYR A 25 -3.00 6.85 3.98
N TYR A 26 -2.40 7.97 3.55
CA TYR A 26 -1.31 7.93 2.58
C TYR A 26 -0.01 7.37 3.16
N GLU A 27 0.25 7.59 4.44
CA GLU A 27 1.38 6.96 5.13
C GLU A 27 1.24 5.43 5.13
N GLU A 28 0.09 4.92 5.56
CA GLU A 28 -0.20 3.48 5.57
C GLU A 28 -0.17 2.89 4.17
N LEU A 29 -0.71 3.62 3.17
CA LEU A 29 -0.74 3.17 1.79
C LEU A 29 0.67 3.03 1.22
N ARG A 30 1.57 3.97 1.54
CA ARG A 30 2.97 3.90 1.13
C ARG A 30 3.65 2.66 1.72
N LEU A 31 3.47 2.39 3.01
CA LEU A 31 4.04 1.21 3.67
C LEU A 31 3.53 -0.08 3.03
N TRP A 32 2.23 -0.16 2.77
CA TRP A 32 1.65 -1.30 2.07
C TRP A 32 2.22 -1.48 0.66
N GLN A 33 2.34 -0.40 -0.12
CA GLN A 33 2.91 -0.46 -1.47
C GLN A 33 4.36 -0.95 -1.46
N ASP A 34 5.17 -0.49 -0.50
CA ASP A 34 6.56 -0.91 -0.39
C ASP A 34 6.65 -2.40 -0.03
N GLU A 35 5.78 -2.90 0.84
CA GLU A 35 5.67 -4.33 1.13
C GLU A 35 5.25 -5.14 -0.11
N GLN A 36 4.26 -4.69 -0.88
CA GLN A 36 3.86 -5.37 -2.12
C GLN A 36 5.01 -5.47 -3.14
N LYS A 37 5.83 -4.42 -3.26
CA LYS A 37 7.02 -4.43 -4.13
C LYS A 37 8.03 -5.48 -3.67
N ARG A 38 8.27 -5.59 -2.35
CA ARG A 38 9.17 -6.60 -1.77
C ARG A 38 8.69 -8.01 -2.06
N LEU A 39 7.42 -8.31 -1.76
CA LEU A 39 6.83 -9.62 -2.00
C LEU A 39 6.87 -10.01 -3.49
N LYS A 40 6.61 -9.06 -4.39
CA LYS A 40 6.72 -9.29 -5.83
C LYS A 40 8.15 -9.59 -6.27
N ALA A 41 9.13 -8.86 -5.74
CA ALA A 41 10.54 -9.10 -6.05
C ALA A 41 11.00 -10.47 -5.52
N GLU A 42 10.56 -10.87 -4.33
CA GLU A 42 10.85 -12.19 -3.77
C GLU A 42 10.23 -13.32 -4.59
N ALA A 43 8.97 -13.15 -5.05
CA ALA A 43 8.31 -14.12 -5.92
C ALA A 43 9.00 -14.26 -7.29
N ASP A 44 9.48 -13.16 -7.88
CA ASP A 44 10.18 -13.19 -9.18
C ASP A 44 11.57 -13.82 -9.07
N ASN A 45 12.29 -13.58 -7.97
CA ASN A 45 13.60 -14.18 -7.70
C ASN A 45 13.53 -15.67 -7.29
N GLY A 46 12.35 -16.18 -6.92
CA GLY A 46 12.13 -17.55 -6.45
C GLY A 46 11.68 -18.54 -7.52
N ASN A 47 11.49 -18.13 -8.78
CA ASN A 47 11.04 -19.01 -9.85
C ASN A 47 12.20 -19.40 -10.79
N PRO A 48 12.94 -20.50 -10.55
CA PRO A 48 13.75 -21.07 -11.61
C PRO A 48 12.77 -21.53 -12.68
N ARG A 49 12.69 -20.81 -13.80
CA ARG A 49 11.95 -21.27 -14.97
C ARG A 49 12.58 -22.60 -15.40
N ASP A 50 11.95 -23.71 -15.03
CA ASP A 50 12.13 -25.01 -15.65
C ASP A 50 11.70 -24.92 -17.12
N GLU A 51 12.64 -24.49 -17.97
CA GLU A 51 12.58 -24.69 -19.41
C GLU A 51 12.98 -26.15 -19.69
N HIS A 52 11.97 -27.02 -19.79
CA HIS A 52 12.12 -28.34 -20.40
C HIS A 52 11.71 -28.23 -21.87
N THR A 53 12.69 -28.04 -22.77
CA THR A 53 12.60 -28.45 -24.18
C THR A 53 13.97 -28.86 -24.67
#